data_AF-A0A849MEB5-F1
#
_entry.id   AF-A0A849MEB5-F1
#
_cell.length_a   1.000
_cell.length_b   1.000
_cell.length_c   1.000
_cell.angle_alpha   90.00
_cell.angle_beta   90.00
_cell.angle_gamma   90.00
#
_symmetry.space_group_name_H-M   'P 1'
#
loop_
_entity.id
_entity.type
_entity.pdbx_description
1 polymer ?
#
loop_
_entity_poly.entity_id
_entity_poly.type
_entity_poly.pdbx_seq_one_letter_code
_entity_poly.pdbx_strand_id
1 'polypeptide(L)'
;MKVEIINKKRIIGFTLLELVLVLFILAILTTTSLSFIENEDGQIRYEASIKKRDAVIDALYRENLEANQRILSGYVVDNGLLPPIDAINDDSDERINYWLFENSFEIYSSVNAYSDTDGITPELLTDGTNNYPMFKGFRSGAYLRADNRSGSPSSNDEFNDEWGANLFISDIGEPNANDIIIGFDGDGGIDFDLDTTNDETQLVKPDPFNVDNDIIFSEADWTVDRDQLHIIFTTNDAACVGCDYTISISVFRNNTTCGATASDCWDTYYYTLAGLNDGDSRDTLVDAETWNHNGNGSATRVPVGEHLAVVLDTAGDATTLASARFKVLPNSTQPTVTLTVP
;
A
#
# COMPACT_ATOMS: atom_id res chain seq x y z
N MET A 1 71.11 72.74 -2.68
CA MET A 1 69.77 72.88 -3.27
C MET A 1 69.23 71.47 -3.49
N LYS A 2 68.32 71.00 -2.63
CA LYS A 2 67.57 69.75 -2.79
C LYS A 2 66.11 70.12 -2.56
N VAL A 3 65.29 69.98 -3.59
CA VAL A 3 63.86 70.20 -3.54
C VAL A 3 63.21 68.82 -3.43
N GLU A 4 62.66 68.51 -2.26
CA GLU A 4 61.79 67.34 -2.09
C GLU A 4 60.39 67.70 -2.58
N ILE A 5 59.93 66.97 -3.60
CA ILE A 5 58.55 67.03 -4.09
C ILE A 5 57.74 66.04 -3.24
N ILE A 6 56.96 66.57 -2.30
CA ILE A 6 56.03 65.76 -1.50
C ILE A 6 54.80 65.46 -2.37
N ASN A 7 54.72 64.21 -2.84
CA ASN A 7 53.59 63.70 -3.62
C ASN A 7 52.42 63.39 -2.66
N LYS A 8 51.46 64.32 -2.51
CA LYS A 8 50.24 64.12 -1.72
C LYS A 8 49.33 63.11 -2.44
N LYS A 9 49.32 61.85 -1.99
CA LYS A 9 48.22 60.91 -2.30
C LYS A 9 46.92 61.51 -1.76
N ARG A 10 45.99 61.89 -2.65
CA ARG A 10 44.59 62.18 -2.29
C ARG A 10 43.94 60.88 -1.83
N ILE A 11 43.78 60.70 -0.52
CA ILE A 11 42.85 59.74 0.04
C ILE A 11 41.47 60.36 -0.18
N ILE A 12 40.72 59.86 -1.16
CA ILE A 12 39.32 60.20 -1.35
C ILE A 12 38.58 59.46 -0.24
N GLY A 13 38.33 60.17 0.87
CA GLY A 13 37.54 59.64 1.97
C GLY A 13 36.11 59.42 1.50
N PHE A 14 35.63 58.18 1.62
CA PHE A 14 34.23 57.83 1.43
C PHE A 14 33.38 58.78 2.26
N THR A 15 32.43 59.47 1.62
CA THR A 15 31.50 60.32 2.37
C THR A 15 30.54 59.43 3.16
N LEU A 16 30.12 59.88 4.34
CA LEU A 16 29.17 59.14 5.18
C LEU A 16 27.87 58.82 4.40
N LEU A 17 27.46 59.72 3.52
CA LEU A 17 26.32 59.54 2.62
C LEU A 17 26.50 58.33 1.68
N GLU A 18 27.68 58.18 1.11
CA GLU A 18 28.00 57.10 0.16
C GLU A 18 28.04 55.74 0.87
N LEU A 19 28.52 55.71 2.11
CA LEU A 19 28.49 54.51 2.95
C LEU A 19 27.05 54.11 3.33
N VAL A 20 26.20 55.09 3.67
CA VAL A 20 24.77 54.84 3.96
C VAL A 20 24.03 54.35 2.71
N LEU A 21 24.32 54.93 1.53
CA LEU A 21 23.73 54.51 0.27
C LEU A 21 24.10 53.07 -0.08
N VAL A 22 25.37 52.69 0.09
CA VAL A 22 25.84 51.31 -0.14
C VAL A 22 25.16 50.34 0.82
N LEU A 23 25.06 50.69 2.12
CA LEU A 23 24.36 49.86 3.09
C LEU A 23 22.87 49.70 2.75
N PHE A 24 22.21 50.76 2.28
CA PHE A 24 20.80 50.71 1.89
C PHE A 24 20.57 49.80 0.68
N ILE A 25 21.42 49.90 -0.34
CA ILE A 25 21.35 49.04 -1.53
C ILE A 25 21.64 47.58 -1.14
N LEU A 26 22.66 47.34 -0.31
CA LEU A 26 22.96 46.00 0.18
C LEU A 26 21.80 45.42 0.98
N ALA A 27 21.19 46.20 1.88
CA ALA A 27 20.05 45.77 2.67
C ALA A 27 18.87 45.35 1.78
N ILE A 28 18.49 46.17 0.80
CA ILE A 28 17.41 45.82 -0.15
C ILE A 28 17.75 44.54 -0.90
N LEU A 29 18.95 44.45 -1.48
CA LEU A 29 19.37 43.27 -2.24
C LEU A 29 19.38 42.00 -1.37
N THR A 30 19.84 42.10 -0.13
CA THR A 30 19.81 40.97 0.80
C THR A 30 18.40 40.56 1.17
N THR A 31 17.49 41.51 1.46
CA THR A 31 16.10 41.21 1.80
C THR A 31 15.35 40.58 0.62
N THR A 32 15.54 41.10 -0.59
CA THR A 32 14.91 40.51 -1.78
C THR A 32 15.46 39.13 -2.08
N SER A 33 16.79 38.93 -1.97
CA SER A 33 17.40 37.63 -2.24
C SER A 33 17.00 36.58 -1.20
N LEU A 34 16.91 36.97 0.07
CA LEU A 34 16.49 36.09 1.15
C LEU A 34 15.05 35.59 0.95
N SER A 35 14.14 36.49 0.56
CA SER A 35 12.73 36.13 0.31
C SER A 35 12.56 35.14 -0.86
N PHE A 36 13.41 35.20 -1.89
CA PHE A 36 13.38 34.19 -2.97
C PHE A 36 13.94 32.84 -2.52
N ILE A 37 15.03 32.85 -1.75
CA ILE A 37 15.67 31.62 -1.25
C ILE A 37 14.74 30.89 -0.26
N GLU A 38 14.07 31.61 0.64
CA GLU A 38 13.15 31.01 1.62
C GLU A 38 11.97 30.30 0.94
N ASN A 39 11.45 30.86 -0.15
CA ASN A 39 10.34 30.26 -0.88
C ASN A 39 10.78 29.02 -1.69
N GLU A 40 11.97 29.06 -2.30
CA GLU A 40 12.53 27.91 -3.03
C GLU A 40 12.90 26.77 -2.07
N ASP A 41 13.54 27.07 -0.94
CA ASP A 41 13.86 26.07 0.10
C ASP A 41 12.58 25.46 0.68
N GLY A 42 11.57 26.28 1.01
CA GLY A 42 10.28 25.81 1.50
C GLY A 42 9.57 24.89 0.50
N GLN A 43 9.59 25.22 -0.79
CA GLN A 43 9.01 24.38 -1.84
C GLN A 43 9.74 23.04 -1.96
N ILE A 44 11.08 23.04 -1.93
CA ILE A 44 11.89 21.81 -2.01
C ILE A 44 11.58 20.89 -0.83
N ARG A 45 11.51 21.44 0.38
CA ARG A 45 11.18 20.69 1.59
C ARG A 45 9.77 20.11 1.51
N TYR A 46 8.80 20.91 1.08
CA TYR A 46 7.42 20.48 0.89
C TYR A 46 7.30 19.31 -0.11
N GLU A 47 7.94 19.43 -1.27
CA GLU A 47 7.97 18.36 -2.28
C GLU A 47 8.65 17.08 -1.76
N ALA A 48 9.70 17.23 -0.97
CA ALA A 48 10.38 16.10 -0.33
C ALA A 48 9.51 15.42 0.74
N SER A 49 8.78 16.18 1.56
CA SER A 49 7.79 15.64 2.51
C SER A 49 6.70 14.84 1.78
N ILE A 50 6.10 15.41 0.72
CA ILE A 50 5.12 14.68 -0.13
C ILE A 50 5.71 13.37 -0.66
N LYS A 51 6.93 13.41 -1.17
CA LYS A 51 7.59 12.23 -1.73
C LYS A 51 7.81 11.13 -0.68
N LYS A 52 8.10 11.48 0.57
CA LYS A 52 8.25 10.50 1.67
C LYS A 52 6.91 9.84 1.99
N ARG A 53 5.83 10.61 2.12
CA ARG A 53 4.46 10.09 2.30
C ARG A 53 4.04 9.19 1.13
N ASP A 54 4.28 9.63 -0.11
CA ASP A 54 3.92 8.86 -1.31
C ASP A 54 4.71 7.54 -1.40
N ALA A 55 5.95 7.49 -0.90
CA ALA A 55 6.71 6.25 -0.82
C ALA A 55 6.05 5.21 0.11
N VAL A 56 5.41 5.66 1.19
CA VAL A 56 4.65 4.80 2.12
C VAL A 56 3.39 4.26 1.45
N ILE A 57 2.68 5.09 0.69
CA ILE A 57 1.53 4.66 -0.10
C ILE A 57 1.96 3.62 -1.15
N ASP A 58 3.05 3.89 -1.88
CA ASP A 58 3.60 2.95 -2.87
C ASP A 58 4.00 1.60 -2.24
N ALA A 59 4.37 1.58 -0.96
CA ALA A 59 4.70 0.36 -0.25
C ALA A 59 3.45 -0.46 0.12
N LEU A 60 2.32 0.21 0.40
CA LEU A 60 1.04 -0.46 0.63
C LEU A 60 0.50 -1.05 -0.67
N TYR A 61 0.50 -0.24 -1.72
CA TYR A 61 0.03 -0.62 -3.04
C TYR A 61 0.71 0.22 -4.13
N ARG A 62 1.23 -0.48 -5.14
CA ARG A 62 1.80 0.13 -6.33
C ARG A 62 1.44 -0.66 -7.57
N GLU A 63 0.98 0.07 -8.57
CA GLU A 63 0.76 -0.43 -9.91
C GLU A 63 1.87 0.07 -10.85
N ASN A 64 2.50 -0.84 -11.57
CA ASN A 64 3.42 -0.49 -12.65
C ASN A 64 2.95 -1.10 -13.96
N LEU A 65 3.08 -0.36 -15.06
CA LEU A 65 2.86 -0.87 -16.41
C LEU A 65 4.20 -1.26 -17.03
N GLU A 66 4.51 -2.55 -17.06
CA GLU A 66 5.72 -3.06 -17.71
C GLU A 66 5.32 -3.94 -18.91
N ALA A 67 5.92 -3.69 -20.08
CA ALA A 67 5.65 -4.48 -21.29
C ALA A 67 4.14 -4.64 -21.63
N ASN A 68 3.34 -3.59 -21.39
CA ASN A 68 1.89 -3.58 -21.56
C ASN A 68 1.12 -4.57 -20.66
N GLN A 69 1.75 -4.99 -19.55
CA GLN A 69 1.14 -5.76 -18.48
C GLN A 69 1.12 -4.93 -17.20
N ARG A 70 -0.02 -4.94 -16.51
CA ARG A 70 -0.15 -4.35 -15.17
C ARG A 70 0.50 -5.30 -14.17
N ILE A 71 1.56 -4.85 -13.52
CA ILE A 71 2.24 -5.52 -12.42
C ILE A 71 1.78 -4.83 -11.14
N LEU A 72 1.21 -5.63 -10.25
CA LEU A 72 0.79 -5.19 -8.93
C LEU A 72 1.87 -5.59 -7.93
N SER A 73 2.21 -4.68 -7.03
CA SER A 73 3.14 -4.92 -5.93
C SER A 73 2.73 -4.11 -4.71
N GLY A 74 3.13 -4.54 -3.52
CA GLY A 74 2.83 -3.83 -2.29
C GLY A 74 2.38 -4.80 -1.20
N TYR A 75 2.30 -4.30 0.03
CA TYR A 75 1.91 -5.10 1.19
C TYR A 75 0.54 -5.75 0.98
N VAL A 76 -0.45 -5.00 0.51
CA VAL A 76 -1.82 -5.50 0.36
C VAL A 76 -1.93 -6.56 -0.73
N VAL A 77 -1.15 -6.44 -1.80
CA VAL A 77 -1.14 -7.41 -2.91
C VAL A 77 -0.70 -8.80 -2.43
N ASP A 78 0.26 -8.83 -1.52
CA ASP A 78 0.87 -10.06 -1.02
C ASP A 78 0.17 -10.62 0.22
N ASN A 79 -0.47 -9.76 1.03
CA ASN A 79 -1.07 -10.14 2.32
C ASN A 79 -2.61 -10.09 2.33
N GLY A 80 -3.24 -9.39 1.38
CA GLY A 80 -4.68 -9.24 1.25
C GLY A 80 -5.38 -8.44 2.35
N LEU A 81 -4.60 -7.70 3.16
CA LEU A 81 -5.06 -6.80 4.20
C LEU A 81 -4.06 -5.67 4.41
N LEU A 82 -4.52 -4.58 5.04
CA LEU A 82 -3.64 -3.52 5.51
C LEU A 82 -2.77 -4.01 6.66
N PRO A 83 -1.53 -3.50 6.79
CA PRO A 83 -0.71 -3.80 7.95
C PRO A 83 -1.48 -3.51 9.25
N PRO A 84 -1.44 -4.42 10.24
CA PRO A 84 -2.06 -4.19 11.53
C PRO A 84 -1.53 -2.89 12.17
N ILE A 85 -2.45 -2.09 12.69
CA ILE A 85 -2.15 -0.95 13.53
C ILE A 85 -2.24 -1.44 14.98
N ASP A 86 -1.11 -1.79 15.58
CA ASP A 86 -1.09 -2.08 17.01
C ASP A 86 -1.39 -0.80 17.79
N ALA A 87 -2.48 -0.81 18.54
CA ALA A 87 -2.93 0.30 19.39
C ALA A 87 -2.11 0.47 20.70
N ILE A 88 -1.01 -0.26 20.86
CA ILE A 88 -0.38 -0.48 22.18
C ILE A 88 0.83 0.44 22.44
N ASN A 89 1.53 0.92 21.41
CA ASN A 89 2.67 1.83 21.58
C ASN A 89 2.46 3.11 20.76
N ASP A 90 2.42 4.23 21.47
CA ASP A 90 2.20 5.60 20.96
C ASP A 90 3.39 6.18 20.18
N ASP A 91 4.39 5.33 19.88
CA ASP A 91 5.56 5.72 19.13
C ASP A 91 5.32 5.35 17.65
N SER A 92 4.96 6.34 16.82
CA SER A 92 4.75 6.19 15.37
C SER A 92 5.93 5.49 14.69
N ASP A 93 7.11 5.67 15.26
CA ASP A 93 8.37 5.05 14.90
C ASP A 93 8.38 3.52 15.04
N GLU A 94 7.86 2.97 16.14
CA GLU A 94 7.73 1.52 16.34
C GLU A 94 6.67 0.91 15.43
N ARG A 95 5.61 1.67 15.11
CA ARG A 95 4.51 1.24 14.23
C ARG A 95 5.00 1.03 12.80
N ILE A 96 5.79 1.95 12.26
CA ILE A 96 6.44 1.80 10.94
C ILE A 96 7.40 0.62 10.93
N ASN A 97 8.16 0.38 12.01
CA ASN A 97 9.09 -0.76 12.06
C ASN A 97 8.38 -2.12 12.11
N TYR A 98 7.26 -2.20 12.83
CA TYR A 98 6.40 -3.37 12.86
C TYR A 98 5.87 -3.69 11.46
N TRP A 99 5.42 -2.67 10.72
CA TRP A 99 4.96 -2.79 9.33
C TRP A 99 6.04 -3.31 8.37
N LEU A 100 7.32 -3.14 8.70
CA LEU A 100 8.41 -3.24 7.73
C LEU A 100 9.39 -4.38 7.95
N PHE A 101 9.49 -4.91 9.18
CA PHE A 101 10.53 -5.89 9.51
C PHE A 101 10.06 -7.15 10.21
N GLU A 102 8.79 -7.28 10.63
CA GLU A 102 8.41 -8.46 11.41
C GLU A 102 8.51 -9.77 10.61
N ASN A 103 9.29 -10.70 11.12
CA ASN A 103 9.88 -11.82 10.38
C ASN A 103 9.04 -13.12 10.42
N SER A 104 7.74 -13.03 10.70
CA SER A 104 6.95 -14.18 11.17
C SER A 104 6.08 -14.86 10.12
N PHE A 105 6.02 -14.39 8.87
CA PHE A 105 5.07 -14.94 7.91
C PHE A 105 5.72 -15.74 6.78
N GLU A 106 5.14 -16.89 6.51
CA GLU A 106 5.63 -17.84 5.50
C GLU A 106 5.32 -17.34 4.09
N ILE A 107 6.26 -17.57 3.16
CA ILE A 107 6.04 -17.34 1.74
C ILE A 107 5.32 -18.56 1.19
N TYR A 108 4.06 -18.37 0.80
CA TYR A 108 3.28 -19.44 0.18
C TYR A 108 3.49 -19.44 -1.31
N SER A 109 4.06 -20.55 -1.82
CA SER A 109 4.40 -20.68 -3.23
C SER A 109 3.31 -21.34 -4.05
N SER A 110 2.51 -22.29 -3.54
CA SER A 110 1.44 -22.87 -4.35
C SER A 110 0.24 -23.31 -3.54
N VAL A 111 -0.94 -23.25 -4.16
CA VAL A 111 -2.24 -23.55 -3.55
C VAL A 111 -2.99 -24.51 -4.47
N ASN A 112 -3.45 -25.64 -3.94
CA ASN A 112 -4.55 -26.42 -4.48
C ASN A 112 -5.81 -26.13 -3.67
N ALA A 113 -6.99 -26.52 -4.13
CA ALA A 113 -8.17 -26.54 -3.28
C ALA A 113 -8.77 -27.95 -3.26
N TYR A 114 -9.28 -28.34 -2.10
CA TYR A 114 -10.11 -29.52 -1.94
C TYR A 114 -11.36 -29.15 -1.13
N SER A 115 -12.40 -29.97 -1.22
CA SER A 115 -13.56 -29.84 -0.35
C SER A 115 -13.42 -30.79 0.83
N ASP A 116 -13.68 -30.30 2.04
CA ASP A 116 -13.85 -31.10 3.25
C ASP A 116 -15.22 -30.82 3.90
N THR A 117 -15.44 -31.41 5.08
CA THR A 117 -16.68 -31.24 5.86
C THR A 117 -16.95 -29.80 6.30
N ASP A 118 -15.92 -28.95 6.35
CA ASP A 118 -15.98 -27.57 6.83
C ASP A 118 -16.01 -26.54 5.69
N GLY A 119 -15.79 -26.97 4.44
CA GLY A 119 -15.98 -26.16 3.25
C GLY A 119 -15.03 -26.52 2.10
N ILE A 120 -14.62 -25.51 1.36
CA ILE A 120 -13.55 -25.60 0.35
C ILE A 120 -12.31 -24.99 0.97
N THR A 121 -11.31 -25.82 1.22
CA THR A 121 -10.07 -25.43 1.87
C THR A 121 -8.93 -25.44 0.85
N PRO A 122 -8.15 -24.36 0.76
CA PRO A 122 -6.93 -24.37 -0.02
C PRO A 122 -5.86 -25.20 0.68
N GLU A 123 -5.31 -26.20 -0.01
CA GLU A 123 -4.11 -26.92 0.40
C GLU A 123 -2.87 -26.19 -0.11
N LEU A 124 -2.01 -25.77 0.82
CA LEU A 124 -0.73 -25.17 0.49
C LEU A 124 0.29 -26.25 0.14
N LEU A 125 0.77 -26.22 -1.10
CA LEU A 125 1.77 -27.16 -1.58
C LEU A 125 3.15 -26.52 -1.47
N THR A 126 3.98 -27.11 -0.62
CA THR A 126 5.32 -26.64 -0.27
C THR A 126 6.41 -27.17 -1.21
N ASP A 127 6.07 -28.09 -2.11
CA ASP A 127 7.06 -28.88 -2.86
C ASP A 127 7.43 -28.32 -4.24
N GLY A 128 6.84 -27.20 -4.66
CA GLY A 128 7.16 -26.54 -5.94
C GLY A 128 6.89 -27.39 -7.19
N THR A 129 6.13 -28.50 -7.08
CA THR A 129 5.82 -29.37 -8.21
C THR A 129 4.59 -28.92 -9.03
N ASN A 130 3.92 -27.84 -8.64
CA ASN A 130 2.72 -27.32 -9.30
C ASN A 130 2.96 -26.11 -10.21
N ASN A 131 2.08 -25.96 -11.19
CA ASN A 131 2.19 -25.01 -12.31
C ASN A 131 1.94 -23.53 -11.96
N TYR A 132 1.51 -23.19 -10.74
CA TYR A 132 1.10 -21.82 -10.40
C TYR A 132 1.74 -21.27 -9.13
N PRO A 133 3.04 -20.90 -9.18
CA PRO A 133 3.67 -20.21 -8.08
C PRO A 133 3.02 -18.84 -7.83
N MET A 134 2.36 -18.65 -6.69
CA MET A 134 1.89 -17.34 -6.22
C MET A 134 2.87 -16.78 -5.20
N PHE A 135 2.98 -15.46 -5.10
CA PHE A 135 3.79 -14.83 -4.06
C PHE A 135 2.82 -14.26 -3.03
N LYS A 136 2.70 -14.94 -1.89
CA LYS A 136 1.83 -14.53 -0.78
C LYS A 136 2.59 -14.59 0.53
N GLY A 137 2.25 -13.70 1.45
CA GLY A 137 2.87 -13.57 2.76
C GLY A 137 3.79 -12.35 2.89
N PHE A 138 4.21 -12.09 4.12
CA PHE A 138 5.08 -10.95 4.43
C PHE A 138 6.48 -11.13 3.84
N ARG A 139 7.07 -10.03 3.38
CA ARG A 139 8.42 -9.99 2.82
C ARG A 139 9.18 -8.85 3.47
N SER A 140 9.98 -9.18 4.48
CA SER A 140 10.79 -8.21 5.22
C SER A 140 11.66 -7.37 4.27
N GLY A 141 11.57 -6.04 4.37
CA GLY A 141 12.33 -5.10 3.54
C GLY A 141 11.98 -5.06 2.04
N ALA A 142 10.87 -5.68 1.61
CA ALA A 142 10.43 -5.66 0.21
C ALA A 142 9.52 -4.47 -0.13
N TYR A 143 8.87 -3.86 0.87
CA TYR A 143 7.82 -2.85 0.68
C TYR A 143 8.36 -1.43 0.86
N LEU A 144 8.91 -1.10 2.03
CA LEU A 144 9.75 0.09 2.22
C LEU A 144 11.20 -0.33 2.40
N ARG A 145 12.09 0.37 1.70
CA ARG A 145 13.53 0.23 1.88
C ARG A 145 14.03 1.40 2.71
N ALA A 146 14.33 1.11 3.97
CA ALA A 146 15.20 1.96 4.76
C ALA A 146 16.60 1.96 4.16
N ASP A 147 17.25 3.11 4.09
CA ASP A 147 18.69 3.16 3.90
C ASP A 147 19.34 2.34 5.04
N ASN A 148 20.15 1.36 4.66
CA ASN A 148 20.61 0.29 5.55
C ASN A 148 21.75 0.75 6.48
N ARG A 149 21.81 2.05 6.85
CA ARG A 149 22.81 2.58 7.79
C ARG A 149 22.26 2.50 9.22
N SER A 150 22.41 1.31 9.79
CA SER A 150 22.38 1.03 11.24
C SER A 150 21.13 1.49 12.00
N GLY A 151 20.21 0.55 12.26
CA GLY A 151 19.04 0.82 13.11
C GLY A 151 17.75 0.79 12.32
N SER A 152 16.63 0.70 13.02
CA SER A 152 15.33 0.72 12.37
C SER A 152 15.12 2.11 11.71
N PRO A 153 14.48 2.20 10.54
CA PRO A 153 14.34 3.46 9.79
C PRO A 153 13.76 4.61 10.59
N SER A 154 12.96 4.30 11.60
CA SER A 154 12.38 5.28 12.50
C SER A 154 13.43 5.96 13.40
N SER A 155 14.47 5.24 13.81
CA SER A 155 15.54 5.77 14.67
C SER A 155 16.48 6.77 13.97
N ASN A 156 16.31 6.97 12.66
CA ASN A 156 17.17 7.81 11.83
C ASN A 156 16.44 9.01 11.20
N ASP A 157 15.23 9.35 11.64
CA ASP A 157 14.39 10.42 11.07
C ASP A 157 14.14 10.25 9.55
N GLU A 158 14.27 9.02 9.01
CA GLU A 158 14.28 8.78 7.57
C GLU A 158 12.92 9.11 6.93
N PHE A 159 11.85 8.84 7.67
CA PHE A 159 10.48 9.13 7.28
C PHE A 159 9.94 10.44 7.84
N ASN A 160 10.73 11.18 8.63
CA ASN A 160 10.34 12.51 9.06
C ASN A 160 10.29 13.43 7.85
N ASP A 161 9.40 14.39 7.90
CA ASP A 161 9.30 15.40 6.88
C ASP A 161 10.54 16.33 6.91
N GLU A 162 10.78 17.15 5.87
CA GLU A 162 11.97 18.02 5.83
C GLU A 162 11.89 19.24 6.78
N TRP A 163 10.88 19.25 7.64
CA TRP A 163 10.64 20.21 8.72
C TRP A 163 10.81 19.57 10.10
N GLY A 164 11.07 18.27 10.17
CA GLY A 164 11.24 17.52 11.41
C GLY A 164 9.94 17.02 12.04
N ALA A 165 8.81 17.06 11.32
CA ALA A 165 7.57 16.41 11.72
C ALA A 165 7.64 14.90 11.44
N ASN A 166 7.17 14.10 12.38
CA ASN A 166 7.15 12.65 12.23
C ASN A 166 6.03 12.24 11.28
N LEU A 167 6.27 11.19 10.48
CA LEU A 167 5.20 10.55 9.73
C LEU A 167 4.31 9.80 10.72
N PHE A 168 3.00 10.03 10.66
CA PHE A 168 2.03 9.23 11.38
C PHE A 168 1.18 8.41 10.41
N ILE A 169 0.68 7.30 10.94
CA ILE A 169 -0.31 6.48 10.26
C ILE A 169 -1.40 6.17 11.28
N SER A 170 -2.67 6.38 10.97
CA SER A 170 -3.75 6.20 11.94
C SER A 170 -4.97 5.54 11.29
N ASP A 171 -5.80 4.90 12.10
CA ASP A 171 -7.04 4.29 11.65
C ASP A 171 -8.17 5.34 11.62
N ILE A 172 -9.01 5.32 10.58
CA ILE A 172 -10.16 6.24 10.45
C ILE A 172 -11.37 5.64 11.15
N GLY A 173 -11.26 5.50 12.47
CA GLY A 173 -12.37 5.25 13.39
C GLY A 173 -12.72 3.78 13.63
N GLU A 174 -12.69 3.41 14.93
CA GLU A 174 -13.01 2.09 15.51
C GLU A 174 -12.19 0.92 14.92
N PRO A 175 -11.82 -0.10 15.71
CA PRO A 175 -10.67 -0.98 15.47
C PRO A 175 -10.81 -2.00 14.30
N ASN A 176 -11.70 -1.76 13.34
CA ASN A 176 -11.86 -2.56 12.13
C ASN A 176 -12.12 -1.70 10.88
N ALA A 177 -11.80 -0.41 10.89
CA ALA A 177 -11.91 0.37 9.68
C ALA A 177 -10.80 -0.06 8.70
N ASN A 178 -11.21 -0.36 7.47
CA ASN A 178 -10.33 -0.76 6.37
C ASN A 178 -9.65 0.46 5.70
N ASP A 179 -9.63 1.58 6.41
CA ASP A 179 -9.22 2.90 5.95
C ASP A 179 -8.13 3.42 6.88
N ILE A 180 -7.04 3.93 6.32
CA ILE A 180 -5.94 4.52 7.11
C ILE A 180 -5.64 5.95 6.64
N ILE A 181 -5.24 6.81 7.57
CA ILE A 181 -4.67 8.14 7.27
C ILE A 181 -3.16 8.03 7.33
N ILE A 182 -2.48 8.63 6.36
CA ILE A 182 -1.03 8.78 6.33
C ILE A 182 -0.71 10.26 6.20
N GLY A 183 0.03 10.80 7.16
CA GLY A 183 0.26 12.24 7.28
C GLY A 183 1.53 12.57 8.06
N PHE A 184 1.73 13.85 8.36
CA PHE A 184 2.84 14.33 9.19
C PHE A 184 2.31 15.09 10.42
N ASP A 185 2.89 14.81 11.58
CA ASP A 185 2.47 15.41 12.84
C ASP A 185 2.62 16.94 12.78
N GLY A 186 1.55 17.66 13.09
CA GLY A 186 1.55 19.13 13.11
C GLY A 186 1.26 19.81 11.77
N ASP A 187 0.92 19.07 10.71
CA ASP A 187 0.27 19.65 9.52
C ASP A 187 -1.19 20.00 9.84
N GLY A 188 -1.52 21.29 9.82
CA GLY A 188 -2.84 21.74 9.39
C GLY A 188 -4.09 21.26 10.13
N GLY A 189 -4.05 20.92 11.42
CA GLY A 189 -5.22 21.10 12.30
C GLY A 189 -6.20 19.94 12.49
N ILE A 190 -5.78 18.67 12.34
CA ILE A 190 -6.46 17.57 13.03
C ILE A 190 -5.72 17.32 14.34
N ASP A 191 -6.24 17.98 15.38
CA ASP A 191 -5.89 17.84 16.79
C ASP A 191 -6.13 16.37 17.22
N PHE A 192 -5.11 15.52 17.11
CA PHE A 192 -5.06 14.25 17.84
C PHE A 192 -3.98 14.35 18.92
N ASP A 193 -4.47 14.71 20.10
CA ASP A 193 -3.82 14.76 21.41
C ASP A 193 -2.61 15.71 21.55
N LEU A 194 -2.95 16.97 21.81
CA LEU A 194 -2.08 17.97 22.40
C LEU A 194 -1.71 17.58 23.86
N ASP A 195 -0.86 16.57 24.07
CA ASP A 195 -0.14 16.42 25.34
C ASP A 195 0.93 17.53 25.43
N THR A 196 0.45 18.70 25.86
CA THR A 196 1.23 19.92 26.13
C THR A 196 2.28 19.81 27.23
N THR A 197 2.63 18.61 27.72
CA THR A 197 3.51 18.52 28.90
C THR A 197 5.00 18.55 28.61
N ASN A 198 5.47 18.38 27.37
CA ASN A 198 6.91 18.36 27.08
C ASN A 198 7.29 19.27 25.90
N ASP A 199 7.60 20.50 26.27
CA ASP A 199 8.49 21.48 25.62
C ASP A 199 9.57 20.87 24.70
N GLU A 200 9.34 20.81 23.38
CA GLU A 200 10.31 21.16 22.31
C GLU A 200 9.53 21.61 21.04
N THR A 201 9.76 22.87 20.62
CA THR A 201 9.49 23.47 19.31
C THR A 201 8.79 22.63 18.23
N GLN A 202 7.44 22.59 18.21
CA GLN A 202 6.75 22.27 16.95
C GLN A 202 7.08 23.34 15.92
N LEU A 203 7.84 22.96 14.89
CA LEU A 203 8.22 23.84 13.80
C LEU A 203 6.98 24.13 12.95
N VAL A 204 6.28 25.21 13.29
CA VAL A 204 5.16 25.70 12.47
C VAL A 204 5.69 26.03 11.08
N LYS A 205 5.25 25.28 10.08
CA LYS A 205 5.57 25.54 8.68
C LYS A 205 5.13 26.99 8.34
N PRO A 206 5.96 27.79 7.66
CA PRO A 206 5.59 29.12 7.20
C PRO A 206 4.59 29.00 6.06
N ASP A 207 3.69 29.98 5.96
CA ASP A 207 2.83 30.11 4.79
C ASP A 207 3.68 30.20 3.50
N PRO A 208 3.26 29.55 2.40
CA PRO A 208 2.01 28.79 2.20
C PRO A 208 2.12 27.29 2.51
N PHE A 209 3.20 26.81 3.13
CA PHE A 209 3.49 25.38 3.28
C PHE A 209 2.83 24.73 4.51
N ASN A 210 2.12 25.52 5.32
CA ASN A 210 1.28 25.04 6.43
C ASN A 210 -0.11 24.59 5.94
N VAL A 211 -0.12 23.68 4.99
CA VAL A 211 -1.34 23.04 4.48
C VAL A 211 -1.36 21.60 4.96
N ASP A 212 -2.55 21.13 5.35
CA ASP A 212 -2.79 19.71 5.62
C ASP A 212 -2.52 18.90 4.34
N ASN A 213 -1.66 17.89 4.46
CA ASN A 213 -1.28 16.99 3.38
C ASN A 213 -1.59 15.54 3.73
N ASP A 214 -2.53 15.29 4.62
CA ASP A 214 -2.95 13.95 4.98
C ASP A 214 -3.61 13.25 3.77
N ILE A 215 -3.30 11.97 3.60
CA ILE A 215 -3.95 11.11 2.61
C ILE A 215 -4.70 10.00 3.32
N ILE A 216 -5.97 9.86 2.92
CA ILE A 216 -6.79 8.72 3.29
C ILE A 216 -6.57 7.62 2.24
N PHE A 217 -6.12 6.46 2.69
CA PHE A 217 -6.06 5.23 1.91
C PHE A 217 -7.22 4.33 2.34
N SER A 218 -8.30 4.35 1.56
CA SER A 218 -9.57 3.72 1.89
C SER A 218 -9.66 2.28 1.40
N GLU A 219 -10.60 1.50 1.94
CA GLU A 219 -10.94 0.15 1.49
C GLU A 219 -11.17 0.08 -0.01
N ALA A 220 -11.79 1.11 -0.58
CA ALA A 220 -12.07 1.20 -2.01
C ALA A 220 -10.79 1.30 -2.87
N ASP A 221 -9.68 1.79 -2.31
CA ASP A 221 -8.41 1.95 -3.02
C ASP A 221 -7.65 0.63 -3.17
N TRP A 222 -7.94 -0.34 -2.31
CA TRP A 222 -7.21 -1.62 -2.26
C TRP A 222 -8.09 -2.87 -2.27
N THR A 223 -9.40 -2.71 -2.45
CA THR A 223 -10.33 -3.82 -2.63
C THR A 223 -11.33 -3.54 -3.75
N VAL A 224 -11.93 -4.59 -4.29
CA VAL A 224 -12.92 -4.55 -5.37
C VAL A 224 -14.17 -5.28 -4.91
N ASP A 225 -15.35 -4.75 -5.24
CA ASP A 225 -16.59 -5.46 -4.96
C ASP A 225 -16.64 -6.80 -5.69
N ARG A 226 -17.07 -7.85 -4.98
CA ARG A 226 -17.12 -9.22 -5.49
C ARG A 226 -18.01 -9.35 -6.74
N ASP A 227 -19.01 -8.51 -6.89
CA ASP A 227 -19.91 -8.48 -8.05
C ASP A 227 -19.23 -7.98 -9.33
N GLN A 228 -18.06 -7.35 -9.21
CA GLN A 228 -17.28 -6.88 -10.36
C GLN A 228 -16.36 -7.97 -10.93
N LEU A 229 -16.22 -9.12 -10.27
CA LEU A 229 -15.34 -10.20 -10.72
C LEU A 229 -15.97 -10.95 -11.90
N HIS A 230 -15.19 -11.16 -12.96
CA HIS A 230 -15.66 -11.80 -14.20
C HIS A 230 -14.98 -13.15 -14.44
N ILE A 231 -15.73 -14.24 -14.23
CA ILE A 231 -15.27 -15.60 -14.50
C ILE A 231 -16.22 -16.25 -15.52
N ILE A 232 -15.66 -16.77 -16.60
CA ILE A 232 -16.36 -17.56 -17.60
C ILE A 232 -16.00 -19.02 -17.39
N PHE A 233 -17.01 -19.84 -17.17
CA PHE A 233 -16.88 -21.29 -17.09
C PHE A 233 -17.27 -21.94 -18.41
N THR A 234 -16.55 -22.99 -18.80
CA THR A 234 -16.90 -23.86 -19.93
C THR A 234 -16.62 -25.31 -19.56
N THR A 235 -17.52 -26.22 -19.87
CA THR A 235 -17.28 -27.67 -19.74
C THR A 235 -17.25 -28.32 -21.12
N ASN A 236 -16.26 -29.16 -21.38
CA ASN A 236 -16.20 -30.06 -22.55
C ASN A 236 -16.22 -31.54 -22.11
N ASP A 237 -16.70 -31.79 -20.90
CA ASP A 237 -16.80 -33.13 -20.37
C ASP A 237 -17.96 -33.88 -21.05
N ALA A 238 -17.63 -34.73 -22.02
CA ALA A 238 -18.59 -35.55 -22.75
C ALA A 238 -19.37 -36.54 -21.84
N ALA A 239 -18.88 -36.84 -20.65
CA ALA A 239 -19.60 -37.64 -19.66
C ALA A 239 -20.58 -36.79 -18.84
N CYS A 240 -20.51 -35.47 -18.95
CA CYS A 240 -21.31 -34.58 -18.15
C CYS A 240 -22.75 -34.43 -18.67
N VAL A 241 -23.70 -34.94 -17.88
CA VAL A 241 -25.14 -34.80 -18.13
C VAL A 241 -25.83 -34.40 -16.83
N GLY A 242 -26.12 -33.11 -16.71
CA GLY A 242 -26.67 -32.52 -15.48
C GLY A 242 -25.69 -32.54 -14.32
N CYS A 243 -24.40 -32.35 -14.56
CA CYS A 243 -23.42 -32.26 -13.48
C CYS A 243 -23.51 -30.93 -12.78
N ASP A 244 -23.05 -30.97 -11.54
CA ASP A 244 -22.80 -29.79 -10.75
C ASP A 244 -21.28 -29.61 -10.65
N TYR A 245 -20.81 -28.37 -10.80
CA TYR A 245 -19.42 -27.99 -10.55
C TYR A 245 -19.41 -26.82 -9.58
N THR A 246 -18.38 -26.73 -8.74
CA THR A 246 -18.20 -25.57 -7.87
C THR A 246 -16.97 -24.78 -8.30
N ILE A 247 -17.18 -23.50 -8.58
CA ILE A 247 -16.09 -22.54 -8.79
C ILE A 247 -15.76 -21.96 -7.44
N SER A 248 -14.49 -21.92 -7.08
CA SER A 248 -14.04 -21.20 -5.89
C SER A 248 -12.87 -20.27 -6.16
N ILE A 249 -12.83 -19.16 -5.44
CA ILE A 249 -11.76 -18.18 -5.43
C ILE A 249 -11.15 -18.20 -4.03
N SER A 250 -9.85 -18.51 -3.95
CA SER A 250 -9.10 -18.46 -2.71
C SER A 250 -8.35 -17.14 -2.61
N VAL A 251 -8.69 -16.37 -1.59
CA VAL A 251 -8.17 -15.04 -1.28
C VAL A 251 -7.29 -15.14 -0.05
N PHE A 252 -6.02 -14.83 -0.21
CA PHE A 252 -5.10 -14.82 0.92
C PHE A 252 -5.38 -13.63 1.82
N ARG A 253 -5.49 -13.86 3.12
CA ARG A 253 -5.60 -12.86 4.19
C ARG A 253 -4.64 -13.23 5.32
N ASN A 254 -3.54 -12.50 5.41
CA ASN A 254 -2.49 -12.74 6.38
C ASN A 254 -2.83 -12.17 7.78
N ASN A 255 -3.90 -12.67 8.39
CA ASN A 255 -4.37 -12.16 9.69
C ASN A 255 -3.54 -12.73 10.85
N THR A 256 -3.67 -12.15 12.05
CA THR A 256 -2.95 -12.62 13.25
C THR A 256 -3.36 -14.03 13.71
N THR A 257 -4.45 -14.58 13.18
CA THR A 257 -4.92 -15.95 13.44
C THR A 257 -4.35 -17.00 12.49
N CYS A 258 -3.53 -16.62 11.52
CA CYS A 258 -2.85 -17.47 10.53
C CYS A 258 -1.96 -18.62 11.06
N GLY A 259 -1.91 -18.88 12.38
CA GLY A 259 -0.92 -19.74 13.02
C GLY A 259 -1.39 -21.14 13.44
N ALA A 260 -2.68 -21.48 13.34
CA ALA A 260 -3.16 -22.81 13.75
C ALA A 260 -3.12 -23.83 12.61
N THR A 261 -3.62 -23.46 11.43
CA THR A 261 -3.50 -24.22 10.19
C THR A 261 -3.32 -23.28 9.00
N ALA A 262 -2.61 -23.73 7.97
CA ALA A 262 -2.29 -22.89 6.81
C ALA A 262 -3.55 -22.49 5.99
N SER A 263 -4.67 -23.20 6.17
CA SER A 263 -5.99 -22.88 5.63
C SER A 263 -6.65 -21.66 6.28
N ASP A 264 -6.29 -21.31 7.53
CA ASP A 264 -6.87 -20.18 8.25
C ASP A 264 -6.47 -18.81 7.67
N CYS A 265 -5.45 -18.80 6.80
CA CYS A 265 -4.99 -17.62 6.07
C CYS A 265 -5.74 -17.37 4.76
N TRP A 266 -6.74 -18.18 4.44
CA TRP A 266 -7.41 -18.09 3.15
C TRP A 266 -8.91 -18.00 3.31
N ASP A 267 -9.45 -16.90 2.85
CA ASP A 267 -10.87 -16.76 2.63
C ASP A 267 -11.22 -17.42 1.31
N THR A 268 -12.23 -18.28 1.31
CA THR A 268 -12.68 -18.96 0.09
C THR A 268 -14.10 -18.56 -0.24
N TYR A 269 -14.26 -17.95 -1.42
CA TYR A 269 -15.55 -17.62 -2.00
C TYR A 269 -15.91 -18.70 -3.01
N TYR A 270 -17.14 -19.19 -3.03
CA TYR A 270 -17.52 -20.24 -3.96
C TYR A 270 -18.95 -20.12 -4.47
N TYR A 271 -19.16 -20.67 -5.66
CA TYR A 271 -20.44 -20.70 -6.33
C TYR A 271 -20.62 -22.04 -7.04
N THR A 272 -21.76 -22.69 -6.79
CA THR A 272 -22.10 -23.98 -7.40
C THR A 272 -22.93 -23.75 -8.66
N LEU A 273 -22.37 -24.16 -9.79
CA LEU A 273 -23.05 -24.27 -11.07
C LEU A 273 -23.76 -25.61 -11.14
N ALA A 274 -25.08 -25.59 -11.25
CA ALA A 274 -25.87 -26.82 -11.28
C ALA A 274 -26.43 -27.15 -12.68
N GLY A 275 -26.59 -28.43 -12.97
CA GLY A 275 -27.32 -28.93 -14.14
C GLY A 275 -26.66 -28.65 -15.49
N LEU A 276 -25.33 -28.73 -15.56
CA LEU A 276 -24.55 -28.50 -16.77
C LEU A 276 -24.44 -29.74 -17.66
N ASN A 277 -24.28 -29.53 -18.96
CA ASN A 277 -24.03 -30.57 -19.97
C ASN A 277 -22.77 -30.25 -20.77
N ASP A 278 -22.26 -31.24 -21.50
CA ASP A 278 -21.16 -31.07 -22.45
C ASP A 278 -21.37 -29.86 -23.39
N GLY A 279 -20.36 -29.00 -23.49
CA GLY A 279 -20.36 -27.78 -24.29
C GLY A 279 -21.05 -26.58 -23.66
N ASP A 280 -21.61 -26.69 -22.45
CA ASP A 280 -22.22 -25.56 -21.76
C ASP A 280 -21.16 -24.52 -21.34
N SER A 281 -21.54 -23.24 -21.46
CA SER A 281 -20.78 -22.11 -20.93
C SER A 281 -21.67 -21.26 -20.02
N ARG A 282 -21.07 -20.76 -18.92
CA ARG A 282 -21.72 -19.92 -17.91
C ARG A 282 -20.84 -18.75 -17.57
N ASP A 283 -21.46 -17.61 -17.33
CA ASP A 283 -20.81 -16.37 -16.93
C ASP A 283 -21.21 -16.05 -15.49
N THR A 284 -20.24 -15.86 -14.60
CA THR A 284 -20.50 -15.59 -13.17
C THR A 284 -20.92 -14.14 -12.90
N LEU A 285 -20.81 -13.23 -13.87
CA LEU A 285 -21.21 -11.83 -13.71
C LEU A 285 -22.73 -11.64 -13.51
N VAL A 286 -23.50 -12.71 -13.75
CA VAL A 286 -24.97 -12.68 -13.75
C VAL A 286 -25.56 -12.94 -12.36
N ASP A 287 -24.83 -13.54 -11.41
CA ASP A 287 -25.38 -14.03 -10.14
C ASP A 287 -24.51 -13.70 -8.91
N ALA A 288 -24.24 -12.41 -8.64
CA ALA A 288 -23.40 -12.00 -7.50
C ALA A 288 -23.97 -12.40 -6.10
N GLU A 289 -25.28 -12.62 -6.00
CA GLU A 289 -26.00 -12.98 -4.76
C GLU A 289 -25.83 -14.46 -4.36
N THR A 290 -25.31 -15.32 -5.24
CA THR A 290 -25.20 -16.77 -5.00
C THR A 290 -23.80 -17.22 -4.55
N TRP A 291 -22.85 -16.30 -4.44
CA TRP A 291 -21.52 -16.59 -3.91
C TRP A 291 -21.58 -16.78 -2.39
N ASN A 292 -21.11 -17.93 -1.96
CA ASN A 292 -20.93 -18.30 -0.56
C ASN A 292 -19.49 -18.00 -0.11
N HIS A 293 -19.28 -17.89 1.21
CA HIS A 293 -17.97 -17.64 1.82
C HIS A 293 -17.73 -18.66 2.94
N ASN A 294 -16.53 -19.24 2.98
CA ASN A 294 -16.10 -20.11 4.08
C ASN A 294 -15.64 -19.23 5.24
N GLY A 295 -16.42 -19.23 6.32
CA GLY A 295 -16.28 -18.31 7.45
C GLY A 295 -17.52 -17.41 7.57
N ASN A 296 -18.09 -17.29 8.77
CA ASN A 296 -19.37 -16.64 9.09
C ASN A 296 -19.42 -15.11 8.86
N GLY A 297 -18.93 -14.62 7.72
CA GLY A 297 -18.89 -13.21 7.35
C GLY A 297 -19.36 -12.98 5.92
N SER A 298 -20.08 -11.88 5.71
CA SER A 298 -20.50 -11.39 4.40
C SER A 298 -19.41 -10.49 3.81
N ALA A 299 -18.19 -10.99 3.62
CA ALA A 299 -17.17 -10.19 2.96
C ALA A 299 -17.63 -9.90 1.50
N THR A 300 -17.96 -8.65 1.23
CA THR A 300 -18.48 -8.19 -0.07
C THR A 300 -17.36 -7.75 -1.00
N ARG A 301 -16.14 -7.59 -0.48
CA ARG A 301 -14.99 -7.05 -1.21
C ARG A 301 -13.81 -8.00 -1.19
N VAL A 302 -13.13 -8.08 -2.32
CA VAL A 302 -11.94 -8.90 -2.53
C VAL A 302 -10.73 -7.97 -2.64
N PRO A 303 -9.66 -8.18 -1.86
CA PRO A 303 -8.46 -7.35 -1.92
C PRO A 303 -7.79 -7.43 -3.29
N VAL A 304 -7.08 -6.38 -3.66
CA VAL A 304 -6.29 -6.35 -4.89
C VAL A 304 -5.13 -7.34 -4.85
N GLY A 305 -4.74 -7.83 -6.01
CA GLY A 305 -3.61 -8.74 -6.16
C GLY A 305 -3.93 -9.98 -6.98
N GLU A 306 -3.01 -10.95 -6.97
CA GLU A 306 -3.21 -12.23 -7.65
C GLU A 306 -3.90 -13.21 -6.71
N HIS A 307 -4.98 -13.84 -7.17
CA HIS A 307 -5.75 -14.85 -6.45
C HIS A 307 -5.86 -16.13 -7.29
N LEU A 308 -6.22 -17.23 -6.66
CA LEU A 308 -6.43 -18.50 -7.35
C LEU A 308 -7.92 -18.74 -7.55
N ALA A 309 -8.33 -18.99 -8.79
CA ALA A 309 -9.65 -19.50 -9.12
C ALA A 309 -9.54 -20.98 -9.52
N VAL A 310 -10.40 -21.83 -8.98
CA VAL A 310 -10.42 -23.27 -9.24
C VAL A 310 -11.83 -23.75 -9.52
N VAL A 311 -11.91 -24.87 -10.25
CA VAL A 311 -13.14 -25.63 -10.45
C VAL A 311 -12.99 -26.97 -9.77
N LEU A 312 -14.00 -27.32 -8.99
CA LEU A 312 -14.12 -28.56 -8.24
C LEU A 312 -15.35 -29.35 -8.73
N ASP A 313 -15.22 -30.68 -8.78
CA ASP A 313 -16.37 -31.57 -8.90
C ASP A 313 -17.14 -31.61 -7.57
N THR A 314 -18.46 -31.50 -7.61
CA THR A 314 -19.33 -31.61 -6.43
C THR A 314 -19.68 -33.07 -6.05
N ALA A 315 -19.31 -34.06 -6.88
CA ALA A 315 -19.59 -35.47 -6.64
C ALA A 315 -18.42 -36.21 -5.94
N GLY A 316 -18.19 -35.97 -4.64
CA GLY A 316 -17.20 -36.71 -3.81
C GLY A 316 -16.00 -35.87 -3.37
N ASP A 317 -14.90 -36.50 -2.90
CA ASP A 317 -13.65 -35.82 -2.50
C ASP A 317 -13.20 -34.91 -3.64
N ALA A 318 -13.48 -33.61 -3.50
CA ALA A 318 -13.50 -32.68 -4.62
C ALA A 318 -12.09 -32.42 -5.14
N THR A 319 -11.74 -33.07 -6.26
CA THR A 319 -10.46 -32.85 -6.94
C THR A 319 -10.53 -31.61 -7.82
N THR A 320 -9.44 -30.84 -7.86
CA THR A 320 -9.33 -29.67 -8.75
C THR A 320 -9.32 -30.13 -10.22
N LEU A 321 -10.35 -29.75 -10.96
CA LEU A 321 -10.52 -30.09 -12.38
C LEU A 321 -9.87 -29.06 -13.32
N ALA A 322 -9.94 -27.79 -12.93
CA ALA A 322 -9.35 -26.67 -13.66
C ALA A 322 -8.92 -25.60 -12.67
N SER A 323 -7.88 -24.84 -13.02
CA SER A 323 -7.41 -23.71 -12.22
C SER A 323 -6.82 -22.61 -13.08
N ALA A 324 -6.97 -21.37 -12.63
CA ALA A 324 -6.40 -20.20 -13.26
C ALA A 324 -6.05 -19.14 -12.22
N ARG A 325 -5.04 -18.33 -12.54
CA ARG A 325 -4.75 -17.12 -11.76
C ARG A 325 -5.70 -16.01 -12.17
N PHE A 326 -6.21 -15.32 -11.17
CA PHE A 326 -7.13 -14.20 -11.34
C PHE A 326 -6.51 -12.96 -10.71
N LYS A 327 -6.32 -11.90 -11.51
CA LYS A 327 -5.77 -10.63 -11.01
C LYS A 327 -6.91 -9.68 -10.70
N VAL A 328 -6.95 -9.17 -9.49
CA VAL A 328 -7.90 -8.14 -9.05
C VAL A 328 -7.22 -6.78 -9.10
N LEU A 329 -7.80 -5.86 -9.87
CA LEU A 329 -7.26 -4.52 -10.11
C LEU A 329 -8.16 -3.49 -9.40
N PRO A 330 -7.62 -2.57 -8.56
CA PRO A 330 -8.46 -1.52 -7.98
C PRO A 330 -8.91 -0.53 -9.05
N ASN A 331 -10.09 0.06 -8.85
CA ASN A 331 -10.59 1.20 -9.64
C ASN A 331 -10.53 0.99 -11.16
N SER A 332 -10.59 -0.26 -11.62
CA SER A 332 -10.48 -0.66 -13.03
C SER A 332 -11.50 -1.74 -13.36
N THR A 333 -11.82 -1.90 -14.64
CA THR A 333 -12.53 -3.08 -15.11
C THR A 333 -11.71 -4.33 -14.80
N GLN A 334 -12.33 -5.31 -14.17
CA GLN A 334 -11.68 -6.57 -13.83
C GLN A 334 -11.40 -7.39 -15.09
N PRO A 335 -10.25 -8.09 -15.16
CA PRO A 335 -9.96 -8.98 -16.28
C PRO A 335 -10.89 -10.20 -16.23
N THR A 336 -11.36 -10.62 -17.40
CA THR A 336 -12.10 -11.87 -17.56
C THR A 336 -11.16 -13.06 -17.44
N VAL A 337 -11.51 -14.02 -16.58
CA VAL A 337 -10.82 -15.32 -16.50
C VAL A 337 -11.72 -16.41 -17.04
N THR A 338 -11.18 -17.25 -17.92
CA THR A 338 -11.90 -18.41 -18.45
C THR A 338 -11.36 -19.69 -17.83
N LEU A 339 -12.24 -20.47 -17.21
CA LEU A 339 -11.97 -21.80 -16.67
C LEU A 339 -12.63 -22.83 -17.57
N THR A 340 -11.85 -23.79 -18.05
CA THR A 340 -12.34 -24.86 -18.92
C THR A 340 -12.08 -26.22 -18.29
N VAL A 341 -13.16 -26.96 -18.03
CA VAL A 341 -13.08 -28.37 -17.64
C VAL A 341 -13.00 -29.21 -18.92
N PRO A 342 -11.96 -30.06 -19.05
CA PRO A 342 -11.71 -30.83 -20.26
C PRO A 342 -12.67 -32.02 -20.46
#